data_AF-A0A0F4TNS4-F1
#
_entry.id   AF-A0A0F4TNS4-F1
#
_cell.length_a   1.000
_cell.length_b   1.000
_cell.length_c   1.000
_cell.angle_alpha   90.00
_cell.angle_beta   90.00
_cell.angle_gamma   90.00
#
_symmetry.space_group_name_H-M   'P 1'
#
loop_
_entity.id
_entity.type
_entity.pdbx_description
1 polymer ?
#
loop_
_entity_poly.entity_id
_entity_poly.type
_entity_poly.pdbx_seq_one_letter_code
_entity_poly.pdbx_strand_id
1 'polypeptide(L)'
;MPSPADLFMENWELARKWSGPDVQNFKLPCAEFKHAVGESILISSASDSYAALKNLQRGDNPAVLNGRIMYVLAAIDDFFEIVHPRTLNRSKLFDRIPLSHWMRKIVLERLDNGAFSSTQTHQLVPRGPLVRSPRGDFASSAYSFLDQFAFLTVVRTEFLIDERPIRVCTIAKDRSLSQGLGLAPSSSGSEKVAFIPIAQLDEHLLIERVERNGHAYIDFKLSEDIDAAAVIDSVLCDIGYADIVMSAELMVDARAADRLSPLISAKPGRTRILLAGSGNTIETRDGLPWNETRVFNGSGVELWRQRKMWQAGLDTSRSEDLGLVPGHNGRLMEHNHAGDEVVVADLDGFGRCVVLICQDIKSSPLASQLIKLYQPDWVFVPILDWGTAIARWAHVEAFQLSDFSPARFLIASSLSMVEKLKKEEQPCGLAIGPKQSTEQNPGRECATAYAKTSPHGFGMVEWQTGWGKSALTFDPKK
;
A
#
# COMPACT_ATOMS: atom_id res chain seq x y z
N MET A 1 16.22 18.29 -17.28
CA MET A 1 17.68 18.10 -17.50
C MET A 1 18.02 16.71 -17.04
N PRO A 2 18.79 15.93 -17.82
CA PRO A 2 19.11 14.55 -17.45
C PRO A 2 19.97 14.51 -16.19
N SER A 3 19.79 13.47 -15.39
CA SER A 3 20.39 13.22 -14.09
C SER A 3 20.80 11.75 -13.96
N PRO A 4 21.63 11.36 -12.97
CA PRO A 4 21.95 9.95 -12.75
C PRO A 4 20.72 9.04 -12.54
N ALA A 5 19.59 9.57 -12.05
CA ALA A 5 18.31 8.85 -12.00
C ALA A 5 17.81 8.44 -13.39
N ASP A 6 17.90 9.35 -14.35
CA ASP A 6 17.51 9.10 -15.74
C ASP A 6 18.44 8.06 -16.39
N LEU A 7 19.74 8.12 -16.09
CA LEU A 7 20.71 7.11 -16.55
C LEU A 7 20.41 5.72 -15.97
N PHE A 8 19.92 5.65 -14.73
CA PHE A 8 19.49 4.40 -14.12
C PHE A 8 18.32 3.79 -14.91
N MET A 9 17.30 4.59 -15.20
CA MET A 9 16.14 4.14 -15.99
C MET A 9 16.51 3.77 -17.44
N GLU A 10 17.36 4.55 -18.10
CA GLU A 10 17.84 4.26 -19.46
C GLU A 10 18.52 2.88 -19.52
N ASN A 11 19.39 2.59 -18.55
CA ASN A 11 20.12 1.32 -18.49
C ASN A 11 19.25 0.16 -18.01
N TRP A 12 18.21 0.43 -17.21
CA TRP A 12 17.27 -0.58 -16.70
C TRP A 12 16.61 -1.39 -17.83
N GLU A 13 16.15 -0.74 -18.89
CA GLU A 13 15.46 -1.42 -20.00
C GLU A 13 16.34 -2.42 -20.76
N LEU A 14 17.63 -2.13 -20.85
CA LEU A 14 18.62 -3.05 -21.38
C LEU A 14 18.92 -4.16 -20.37
N ALA A 15 19.19 -3.77 -19.12
CA ALA A 15 19.75 -4.64 -18.10
C ALA A 15 18.76 -5.65 -17.52
N ARG A 16 17.46 -5.33 -17.47
CA ARG A 16 16.40 -6.23 -16.99
C ARG A 16 16.23 -7.51 -17.83
N LYS A 17 16.87 -7.58 -19.00
CA LYS A 17 16.90 -8.75 -19.88
C LYS A 17 18.05 -9.71 -19.58
N TRP A 18 19.02 -9.30 -18.76
CA TRP A 18 20.16 -10.14 -18.40
C TRP A 18 19.75 -11.28 -17.48
N SER A 19 20.25 -12.48 -17.79
CA SER A 19 20.15 -13.65 -16.94
C SER A 19 21.29 -13.71 -15.92
N GLY A 20 21.18 -14.59 -14.92
CA GLY A 20 22.25 -14.82 -13.96
C GLY A 20 23.59 -15.21 -14.62
N PRO A 21 23.60 -16.16 -15.59
CA PRO A 21 24.79 -16.47 -16.38
C PRO A 21 25.35 -15.27 -17.15
N ASP A 22 24.50 -14.39 -17.71
CA ASP A 22 24.99 -13.18 -18.39
C ASP A 22 25.81 -12.33 -17.42
N VAL A 23 25.24 -12.03 -16.25
CA VAL A 23 25.89 -11.19 -15.23
C VAL A 23 27.19 -11.80 -14.71
N GLN A 24 27.22 -13.12 -14.51
CA GLN A 24 28.45 -13.82 -14.10
C GLN A 24 29.57 -13.74 -15.15
N ASN A 25 29.23 -13.58 -16.43
CA ASN A 25 30.20 -13.49 -17.52
C ASN A 25 30.66 -12.06 -17.84
N PHE A 26 30.13 -11.04 -17.14
CA PHE A 26 30.58 -9.66 -17.33
C PHE A 26 32.00 -9.47 -16.83
N LYS A 27 32.78 -8.64 -17.53
CA LYS A 27 34.13 -8.30 -17.06
C LYS A 27 34.02 -7.25 -15.94
N LEU A 28 34.53 -7.59 -14.76
CA LEU A 28 34.60 -6.68 -13.62
C LEU A 28 35.45 -5.45 -13.97
N PRO A 29 34.99 -4.22 -13.67
CA PRO A 29 35.78 -3.03 -13.90
C PRO A 29 37.04 -2.96 -13.02
N CYS A 30 38.10 -2.35 -13.55
CA CYS A 30 39.36 -2.08 -12.82
C CYS A 30 39.18 -0.98 -11.76
N ALA A 31 40.17 -0.85 -10.86
CA ALA A 31 40.10 0.10 -9.75
C ALA A 31 39.99 1.56 -10.22
N GLU A 32 40.67 1.92 -11.31
CA GLU A 32 40.64 3.26 -11.90
C GLU A 32 39.23 3.62 -12.37
N PHE A 33 38.52 2.67 -12.98
CA PHE A 33 37.14 2.87 -13.39
C PHE A 33 36.23 3.09 -12.17
N LYS A 34 36.38 2.25 -11.13
CA LYS A 34 35.58 2.36 -9.91
C LYS A 34 35.76 3.72 -9.24
N HIS A 35 37.01 4.21 -9.20
CA HIS A 35 37.33 5.55 -8.69
C HIS A 35 36.66 6.65 -9.53
N ALA A 36 36.79 6.59 -10.86
CA ALA A 36 36.18 7.57 -11.76
C ALA A 36 34.64 7.63 -11.65
N VAL A 37 33.97 6.49 -11.43
CA VAL A 37 32.52 6.46 -11.16
C VAL A 37 32.19 7.17 -9.85
N GLY A 38 32.97 6.92 -8.79
CA GLY A 38 32.82 7.58 -7.49
C GLY A 38 33.03 9.09 -7.54
N GLU A 39 33.96 9.59 -8.35
CA GLU A 39 34.13 11.03 -8.57
C GLU A 39 32.97 11.61 -9.40
N SER A 40 32.54 10.90 -10.43
CA SER A 40 31.48 11.35 -11.34
C SER A 40 30.13 11.53 -10.65
N ILE A 41 29.79 10.65 -9.70
CA ILE A 41 28.50 10.74 -8.98
C ILE A 41 28.43 11.91 -7.99
N LEU A 42 29.58 12.36 -7.49
CA LEU A 42 29.71 13.49 -6.56
C LEU A 42 29.69 14.86 -7.25
N ILE A 43 29.66 14.90 -8.59
CA ILE A 43 29.52 16.15 -9.34
C ILE A 43 28.17 16.78 -9.02
N SER A 44 28.17 18.02 -8.49
CA SER A 44 26.95 18.71 -8.04
C SER A 44 25.92 18.95 -9.14
N SER A 45 26.37 19.15 -10.39
CA SER A 45 25.50 19.37 -11.55
C SER A 45 24.93 18.04 -12.06
N ALA A 46 23.59 17.95 -12.13
CA ALA A 46 22.88 16.74 -12.55
C ALA A 46 23.30 16.28 -13.97
N SER A 47 23.35 17.22 -14.92
CA SER A 47 23.69 16.94 -16.32
C SER A 47 25.13 16.52 -16.50
N ASP A 48 26.05 17.12 -15.72
CA ASP A 48 27.48 16.83 -15.84
C ASP A 48 27.80 15.48 -15.20
N SER A 49 27.17 15.17 -14.05
CA SER A 49 27.24 13.85 -13.43
C SER A 49 26.69 12.76 -14.36
N TYR A 50 25.51 12.99 -14.94
CA TYR A 50 24.92 12.11 -15.94
C TYR A 50 25.87 11.86 -17.13
N ALA A 51 26.40 12.93 -17.73
CA ALA A 51 27.25 12.84 -18.91
C ALA A 51 28.57 12.12 -18.61
N ALA A 52 29.18 12.40 -17.45
CA ALA A 52 30.40 11.73 -17.00
C ALA A 52 30.18 10.22 -16.81
N LEU A 53 29.13 9.82 -16.08
CA LEU A 53 28.79 8.42 -15.85
C LEU A 53 28.46 7.70 -17.17
N LYS A 54 27.69 8.32 -18.06
CA LYS A 54 27.35 7.75 -19.37
C LYS A 54 28.59 7.56 -20.25
N ASN A 55 29.54 8.49 -20.22
CA ASN A 55 30.79 8.37 -20.96
C ASN A 55 31.68 7.23 -20.47
N LEU A 56 31.67 6.95 -19.16
CA LEU A 56 32.42 5.84 -18.58
C LEU A 56 31.90 4.47 -19.06
N GLN A 57 30.61 4.34 -19.34
CA GLN A 57 29.99 3.04 -19.71
C GLN A 57 30.54 2.43 -21.01
N ARG A 58 31.20 3.20 -21.88
CA ARG A 58 31.76 2.72 -23.17
C ARG A 58 32.61 1.45 -22.99
N GLY A 59 32.60 0.54 -23.94
CA GLY A 59 33.42 -0.67 -23.89
C GLY A 59 33.65 -1.28 -25.26
N ASP A 60 34.82 -1.91 -25.44
CA ASP A 60 35.25 -2.46 -26.74
C ASP A 60 34.50 -3.74 -27.14
N ASN A 61 33.81 -4.38 -26.19
CA ASN A 61 32.97 -5.54 -26.42
C ASN A 61 31.80 -5.59 -25.41
N PRO A 62 30.75 -6.40 -25.68
CA PRO A 62 29.55 -6.46 -24.84
C PRO A 62 29.81 -6.85 -23.38
N ALA A 63 30.75 -7.76 -23.10
CA ALA A 63 31.03 -8.21 -21.73
C ALA A 63 31.68 -7.09 -20.88
N VAL A 64 32.50 -6.23 -21.48
CA VAL A 64 33.07 -5.05 -20.83
C VAL A 64 32.01 -3.97 -20.66
N LEU A 65 31.25 -3.66 -21.72
CA LEU A 65 30.17 -2.67 -21.70
C LEU A 65 29.14 -2.99 -20.61
N ASN A 66 28.61 -4.21 -20.60
CA ASN A 66 27.60 -4.63 -19.63
C ASN A 66 28.13 -4.66 -18.20
N GLY A 67 29.39 -5.08 -17.99
CA GLY A 67 30.05 -5.01 -16.68
C GLY A 67 30.19 -3.58 -16.15
N ARG A 68 30.49 -2.62 -17.03
CA ARG A 68 30.55 -1.19 -16.69
C ARG A 68 29.17 -0.62 -16.39
N ILE A 69 28.15 -0.95 -17.20
CA ILE A 69 26.76 -0.54 -16.94
C ILE A 69 26.28 -1.07 -15.59
N MET A 70 26.50 -2.35 -15.31
CA MET A 70 26.11 -2.97 -14.04
C MET A 70 26.75 -2.27 -12.84
N TYR A 71 28.05 -1.95 -12.93
CA TYR A 71 28.74 -1.23 -11.86
C TYR A 71 28.22 0.20 -11.69
N VAL A 72 27.94 0.92 -12.79
CA VAL A 72 27.37 2.27 -12.70
C VAL A 72 25.97 2.24 -12.10
N LEU A 73 25.12 1.27 -12.46
CA LEU A 73 23.81 1.09 -11.85
C LEU A 73 23.91 0.85 -10.33
N ALA A 74 24.81 -0.05 -9.90
CA ALA A 74 25.05 -0.33 -8.49
C ALA A 74 25.56 0.91 -7.74
N ALA A 75 26.52 1.64 -8.32
CA ALA A 75 27.04 2.87 -7.70
C ALA A 75 25.99 3.98 -7.58
N ILE A 76 25.08 4.09 -8.56
CA ILE A 76 23.93 5.00 -8.47
C ILE A 76 23.00 4.55 -7.34
N ASP A 77 22.61 3.27 -7.31
CA ASP A 77 21.75 2.72 -6.25
C ASP A 77 22.32 2.96 -4.84
N ASP A 78 23.58 2.63 -4.62
CA ASP A 78 24.27 2.85 -3.34
C ASP A 78 24.27 4.33 -2.94
N PHE A 79 24.44 5.24 -3.89
CA PHE A 79 24.42 6.68 -3.58
C PHE A 79 23.02 7.18 -3.22
N PHE A 80 21.96 6.56 -3.76
CA PHE A 80 20.59 6.83 -3.35
C PHE A 80 20.27 6.36 -1.93
N GLU A 81 21.13 5.55 -1.30
CA GLU A 81 21.05 5.30 0.14
C GLU A 81 20.97 6.62 0.93
N ILE A 82 21.64 7.69 0.50
CA ILE A 82 21.67 8.95 1.27
C ILE A 82 20.29 9.62 1.34
N VAL A 83 19.46 9.43 0.30
CA VAL A 83 18.12 10.04 0.19
C VAL A 83 16.98 9.06 0.33
N HIS A 84 17.29 7.78 0.52
CA HIS A 84 16.26 6.76 0.66
C HIS A 84 15.39 7.02 1.90
N PRO A 85 14.05 6.88 1.83
CA PRO A 85 13.17 7.21 2.97
C PRO A 85 13.50 6.47 4.28
N ARG A 86 14.07 5.27 4.17
CA ARG A 86 14.52 4.42 5.28
C ARG A 86 15.69 5.00 6.06
N THR A 87 16.61 5.68 5.38
CA THR A 87 17.91 6.12 5.88
C THR A 87 17.95 7.63 6.12
N LEU A 88 17.10 8.40 5.45
CA LEU A 88 16.97 9.86 5.59
C LEU A 88 16.77 10.30 7.05
N ASN A 89 16.23 9.40 7.88
CA ASN A 89 15.93 9.68 9.29
C ASN A 89 17.09 9.36 10.25
N ARG A 90 18.11 8.65 9.75
CA ARG A 90 19.26 8.16 10.52
C ARG A 90 20.55 8.81 10.06
N SER A 91 20.60 9.33 8.83
CA SER A 91 21.82 9.72 8.17
C SER A 91 22.16 11.20 8.36
N LYS A 92 23.22 11.49 9.12
CA LYS A 92 23.90 12.81 9.10
C LYS A 92 24.58 13.10 7.76
N LEU A 93 24.57 12.16 6.80
CA LEU A 93 25.24 12.32 5.51
C LEU A 93 24.43 13.20 4.56
N PHE A 94 23.09 13.21 4.66
CA PHE A 94 22.28 14.10 3.84
C PHE A 94 22.62 15.58 4.11
N ASP A 95 22.85 15.93 5.37
CA ASP A 95 23.26 17.29 5.77
C ASP A 95 24.64 17.68 5.22
N ARG A 96 25.50 16.70 4.94
CA ARG A 96 26.84 16.92 4.36
C ARG A 96 26.82 17.14 2.85
N ILE A 97 25.72 16.79 2.17
CA ILE A 97 25.58 17.06 0.74
C ILE A 97 25.44 18.58 0.54
N PRO A 98 26.24 19.22 -0.35
CA PRO A 98 26.11 20.64 -0.64
C PRO A 98 24.69 21.01 -1.08
N LEU A 99 24.21 22.20 -0.69
CA LEU A 99 22.87 22.68 -1.07
C LEU A 99 22.64 22.70 -2.59
N SER A 100 23.69 22.96 -3.37
CA SER A 100 23.66 23.01 -4.83
C SER A 100 23.68 21.64 -5.51
N HIS A 101 23.87 20.57 -4.77
CA HIS A 101 24.00 19.23 -5.34
C HIS A 101 22.63 18.71 -5.81
N TRP A 102 22.59 18.11 -7.00
CA TRP A 102 21.36 17.61 -7.64
C TRP A 102 20.53 16.66 -6.76
N MET A 103 21.21 15.88 -5.93
CA MET A 103 20.57 14.95 -4.98
C MET A 103 19.63 15.62 -3.96
N ARG A 104 19.82 16.90 -3.62
CA ARG A 104 18.83 17.61 -2.78
C ARG A 104 17.57 17.98 -3.56
N LYS A 105 17.73 18.35 -4.82
CA LYS A 105 16.61 18.65 -5.72
C LYS A 105 15.74 17.42 -5.96
N ILE A 106 16.36 16.24 -6.13
CA ILE A 106 15.61 15.01 -6.42
C ILE A 106 14.70 14.57 -5.27
N VAL A 107 15.04 14.91 -4.02
CA VAL A 107 14.17 14.68 -2.86
C VAL A 107 12.90 15.51 -2.97
N LEU A 108 13.03 16.79 -3.34
CA LEU A 108 11.88 17.66 -3.58
C LEU A 108 11.06 17.17 -4.78
N GLU A 109 11.72 16.79 -5.86
CA GLU A 109 11.04 16.23 -7.05
C GLU A 109 10.27 14.95 -6.70
N ARG A 110 10.78 14.10 -5.80
CA ARG A 110 10.04 12.95 -5.27
C ARG A 110 8.80 13.38 -4.49
N LEU A 111 8.91 14.38 -3.61
CA LEU A 111 7.76 14.84 -2.83
C LEU A 111 6.67 15.42 -3.74
N ASP A 112 7.06 16.13 -4.79
CA ASP A 112 6.12 16.74 -5.73
C ASP A 112 5.50 15.71 -6.70
N ASN A 113 6.28 14.74 -7.19
CA ASN A 113 5.88 13.84 -8.28
C ASN A 113 5.69 12.37 -7.86
N GLY A 114 5.96 12.02 -6.60
CA GLY A 114 5.93 10.65 -6.09
C GLY A 114 7.12 9.75 -6.47
N ALA A 115 7.98 10.20 -7.39
CA ALA A 115 9.10 9.41 -7.94
C ALA A 115 10.36 10.27 -8.11
N PHE A 116 11.53 9.63 -8.14
CA PHE A 116 12.80 10.31 -8.39
C PHE A 116 12.98 10.70 -9.86
N SER A 117 12.44 9.90 -10.77
CA SER A 117 12.32 10.23 -12.18
C SER A 117 11.19 9.43 -12.82
N SER A 118 10.67 9.92 -13.94
CA SER A 118 9.51 9.35 -14.62
C SER A 118 9.66 9.42 -16.14
N THR A 119 9.16 8.41 -16.81
CA THR A 119 8.90 8.38 -18.26
C THR A 119 7.39 8.19 -18.48
N GLN A 120 6.94 8.04 -19.73
CA GLN A 120 5.53 7.75 -20.02
C GLN A 120 5.06 6.42 -19.43
N THR A 121 5.95 5.43 -19.33
CA THR A 121 5.59 4.03 -19.00
C THR A 121 6.21 3.52 -17.70
N HIS A 122 7.22 4.20 -17.18
CA HIS A 122 7.97 3.78 -16.00
C HIS A 122 8.30 4.92 -15.06
N GLN A 123 8.47 4.61 -13.79
CA GLN A 123 8.93 5.50 -12.72
C GLN A 123 10.10 4.86 -11.98
N LEU A 124 11.08 5.67 -11.58
CA LEU A 124 12.12 5.31 -10.63
C LEU A 124 11.67 5.69 -9.23
N VAL A 125 11.45 4.69 -8.38
CA VAL A 125 10.95 4.88 -7.01
C VAL A 125 11.91 4.25 -6.00
N PRO A 126 11.85 4.65 -4.71
CA PRO A 126 12.56 3.93 -3.66
C PRO A 126 12.13 2.45 -3.60
N ARG A 127 13.09 1.53 -3.42
CA ARG A 127 12.86 0.09 -3.36
C ARG A 127 12.43 -0.38 -1.96
N GLY A 128 11.51 -1.33 -1.98
CA GLY A 128 11.20 -2.16 -0.82
C GLY A 128 10.24 -1.50 0.16
N PRO A 129 10.05 -2.13 1.33
CA PRO A 129 9.44 -1.44 2.47
C PRO A 129 10.32 -0.25 2.88
N LEU A 130 9.73 0.92 3.06
CA LEU A 130 10.44 2.19 3.22
C LEU A 130 10.92 2.46 4.65
N VAL A 131 10.46 1.69 5.63
CA VAL A 131 10.88 1.86 7.04
C VAL A 131 11.50 0.60 7.65
N ARG A 132 11.67 -0.46 6.85
CA ARG A 132 12.12 -1.79 7.32
C ARG A 132 13.28 -2.33 6.48
N SER A 133 13.96 -3.36 6.96
CA SER A 133 15.03 -4.02 6.19
C SER A 133 14.54 -4.46 4.80
N PRO A 134 15.39 -4.36 3.76
CA PRO A 134 15.05 -4.84 2.43
C PRO A 134 14.86 -6.37 2.44
N ARG A 135 14.25 -6.92 1.38
CA ARG A 135 14.33 -8.37 1.10
C ARG A 135 15.80 -8.76 0.94
N GLY A 136 16.17 -9.95 1.43
CA GLY A 136 17.52 -10.48 1.23
C GLY A 136 17.80 -10.84 -0.23
N ASP A 137 19.09 -10.92 -0.57
CA ASP A 137 19.65 -10.99 -1.93
C ASP A 137 19.26 -12.23 -2.76
N PHE A 138 18.55 -13.19 -2.16
CA PHE A 138 18.02 -14.39 -2.83
C PHE A 138 16.61 -14.72 -2.39
N ALA A 139 15.83 -13.72 -1.96
CA ALA A 139 14.49 -13.96 -1.46
C ALA A 139 13.54 -14.53 -2.53
N SER A 140 13.90 -14.48 -3.81
CA SER A 140 13.16 -15.13 -4.90
C SER A 140 13.56 -16.59 -5.12
N SER A 141 14.61 -17.08 -4.43
CA SER A 141 15.24 -18.41 -4.64
C SER A 141 15.68 -18.67 -6.09
N ALA A 142 15.78 -17.60 -6.89
CA ALA A 142 16.16 -17.59 -8.29
C ALA A 142 16.91 -16.28 -8.59
N TYR A 143 17.58 -16.19 -9.74
CA TYR A 143 18.17 -14.92 -10.15
C TYR A 143 17.07 -13.94 -10.58
N SER A 144 17.06 -12.76 -9.96
CA SER A 144 16.21 -11.63 -10.32
C SER A 144 17.10 -10.40 -10.44
N PHE A 145 17.07 -9.73 -11.59
CA PHE A 145 17.86 -8.51 -11.81
C PHE A 145 17.52 -7.42 -10.79
N LEU A 146 16.23 -7.33 -10.39
CA LEU A 146 15.78 -6.44 -9.32
C LEU A 146 16.49 -6.70 -7.99
N ASP A 147 16.89 -7.94 -7.70
CA ASP A 147 17.51 -8.31 -6.42
C ASP A 147 18.94 -7.75 -6.28
N GLN A 148 19.50 -7.15 -7.32
CA GLN A 148 20.83 -6.54 -7.32
C GLN A 148 20.90 -5.12 -6.73
N PHE A 149 19.76 -4.48 -6.44
CA PHE A 149 19.70 -3.07 -6.04
C PHE A 149 19.00 -2.92 -4.70
N ALA A 150 19.58 -2.29 -3.69
CA ALA A 150 18.98 -2.19 -2.36
C ALA A 150 18.00 -1.01 -2.20
N PHE A 151 18.15 0.04 -3.01
CA PHE A 151 17.51 1.35 -2.75
C PHE A 151 16.59 1.85 -3.87
N LEU A 152 16.78 1.40 -5.10
CA LEU A 152 16.03 1.84 -6.27
C LEU A 152 15.33 0.68 -6.97
N THR A 153 14.17 0.98 -7.53
CA THR A 153 13.46 0.08 -8.42
C THR A 153 12.74 0.87 -9.50
N VAL A 154 12.72 0.30 -10.70
CA VAL A 154 11.94 0.83 -11.82
C VAL A 154 10.63 0.07 -11.90
N VAL A 155 9.52 0.80 -11.81
CA VAL A 155 8.15 0.27 -11.78
C VAL A 155 7.37 0.83 -12.96
N ARG A 156 6.33 0.11 -13.39
CA ARG A 156 5.43 0.57 -14.46
C ARG A 156 4.38 1.54 -13.91
N THR A 157 4.02 2.52 -14.71
CA THR A 157 2.91 3.46 -14.41
C THR A 157 1.54 2.88 -14.75
N GLU A 158 1.50 1.73 -15.44
CA GLU A 158 0.26 1.11 -15.91
C GLU A 158 0.38 -0.42 -15.97
N PHE A 159 -0.71 -1.09 -15.60
CA PHE A 159 -0.93 -2.53 -15.79
C PHE A 159 -2.10 -2.75 -16.74
N LEU A 160 -1.99 -3.74 -17.63
CA LEU A 160 -3.08 -4.19 -18.49
C LEU A 160 -3.70 -5.46 -17.91
N ILE A 161 -5.01 -5.47 -17.74
CA ILE A 161 -5.78 -6.60 -17.23
C ILE A 161 -6.96 -6.78 -18.17
N ASP A 162 -6.96 -7.87 -18.95
CA ASP A 162 -7.97 -8.11 -19.99
C ASP A 162 -8.16 -6.86 -20.89
N GLU A 163 -7.03 -6.29 -21.34
CA GLU A 163 -6.96 -5.06 -22.16
C GLU A 163 -7.37 -3.75 -21.47
N ARG A 164 -7.85 -3.81 -20.22
CA ARG A 164 -8.17 -2.62 -19.44
C ARG A 164 -6.90 -2.01 -18.83
N PRO A 165 -6.56 -0.75 -19.15
CA PRO A 165 -5.44 -0.06 -18.53
C PRO A 165 -5.81 0.35 -17.10
N ILE A 166 -4.97 -0.03 -16.16
CA ILE A 166 -5.02 0.38 -14.76
C ILE A 166 -3.78 1.20 -14.47
N ARG A 167 -3.97 2.49 -14.19
CA ARG A 167 -2.86 3.39 -13.85
C ARG A 167 -2.40 3.16 -12.42
N VAL A 168 -1.11 3.37 -12.17
CA VAL A 168 -0.53 3.40 -10.84
C VAL A 168 -0.01 4.81 -10.57
N CYS A 169 -0.66 5.49 -9.63
CA CYS A 169 -0.29 6.82 -9.20
C CYS A 169 0.55 6.72 -7.92
N THR A 170 1.84 7.01 -8.03
CA THR A 170 2.71 7.11 -6.85
C THR A 170 2.61 8.52 -6.28
N ILE A 171 2.38 8.63 -4.98
CA ILE A 171 2.44 9.91 -4.25
C ILE A 171 3.44 9.80 -3.11
N ALA A 172 4.07 10.90 -2.74
CA ALA A 172 4.94 10.96 -1.57
C ALA A 172 4.48 12.09 -0.63
N LYS A 173 4.42 11.79 0.67
CA LYS A 173 4.13 12.77 1.72
C LYS A 173 5.29 12.82 2.70
N ASP A 174 5.69 14.04 3.02
CA ASP A 174 6.76 14.30 3.96
C ASP A 174 6.32 14.02 5.42
N ARG A 175 7.09 14.53 6.38
CA ARG A 175 6.82 14.37 7.81
C ARG A 175 6.07 15.54 8.42
N SER A 176 5.64 16.50 7.62
CA SER A 176 4.84 17.62 8.12
C SER A 176 3.47 17.11 8.60
N LEU A 177 2.91 17.72 9.64
CA LEU A 177 1.51 17.43 10.02
C LEU A 177 0.51 18.05 9.05
N SER A 178 0.94 19.03 8.25
CA SER A 178 0.12 19.69 7.24
C SER A 178 -0.11 18.85 5.98
N GLN A 179 0.80 17.92 5.67
CA GLN A 179 0.73 17.12 4.44
C GLN A 179 1.00 15.63 4.64
N GLY A 180 1.60 15.22 5.76
CA GLY A 180 1.99 13.84 6.06
C GLY A 180 1.60 13.39 7.46
N LEU A 181 2.43 12.54 8.08
CA LEU A 181 2.07 11.81 9.31
C LEU A 181 2.82 12.27 10.59
N GLY A 182 3.53 13.39 10.54
CA GLY A 182 4.36 13.82 11.66
C GLY A 182 5.61 12.94 11.84
N LEU A 183 6.29 13.14 12.98
CA LEU A 183 7.46 12.34 13.37
C LEU A 183 7.05 10.89 13.68
N ALA A 184 7.90 9.94 13.28
CA ALA A 184 7.71 8.54 13.61
C ALA A 184 7.82 8.31 15.14
N PRO A 185 7.00 7.42 15.73
CA PRO A 185 7.16 7.03 17.13
C PRO A 185 8.52 6.36 17.37
N SER A 186 9.00 6.43 18.61
CA SER A 186 10.31 5.90 19.00
C SER A 186 10.43 4.38 18.88
N SER A 187 9.31 3.65 18.83
CA SER A 187 9.25 2.20 18.67
C SER A 187 8.53 1.81 17.37
N SER A 188 9.30 1.62 16.28
CA SER A 188 8.76 1.00 15.07
C SER A 188 8.56 -0.50 15.28
N GLY A 189 7.46 -1.06 14.79
CA GLY A 189 7.14 -2.49 14.93
C GLY A 189 6.34 -2.88 16.14
N SER A 190 5.83 -1.89 16.88
CA SER A 190 4.90 -2.07 17.98
C SER A 190 3.62 -1.27 17.75
N GLU A 191 3.16 -1.21 16.50
CA GLU A 191 2.01 -0.39 16.13
C GLU A 191 0.73 -0.91 16.81
N LYS A 192 -0.12 0.01 17.29
CA LYS A 192 -1.49 -0.30 17.74
C LYS A 192 -2.46 -0.08 16.58
N VAL A 193 -3.21 -1.11 16.21
CA VAL A 193 -4.23 -1.03 15.17
C VAL A 193 -5.61 -1.22 15.77
N ALA A 194 -6.49 -0.26 15.55
CA ALA A 194 -7.90 -0.38 15.90
C ALA A 194 -8.78 -0.55 14.65
N PHE A 195 -9.77 -1.43 14.77
CA PHE A 195 -10.74 -1.77 13.73
C PHE A 195 -12.14 -1.36 14.18
N ILE A 196 -12.81 -0.53 13.37
CA ILE A 196 -14.14 0.01 13.65
C ILE A 196 -15.14 -0.63 12.66
N PRO A 197 -16.00 -1.57 13.10
CA PRO A 197 -16.96 -2.22 12.21
C PRO A 197 -18.04 -1.26 11.67
N ILE A 198 -18.35 -0.17 12.38
CA ILE A 198 -19.43 0.81 12.15
C ILE A 198 -20.82 0.16 12.20
N ALA A 199 -21.13 -0.74 11.27
CA ALA A 199 -22.35 -1.53 11.25
C ALA A 199 -22.12 -2.88 11.97
N GLN A 200 -22.92 -3.18 12.99
CA GLN A 200 -22.78 -4.40 13.79
C GLN A 200 -24.07 -5.20 13.93
N LEU A 201 -25.24 -4.56 13.85
CA LEU A 201 -26.55 -5.23 13.94
C LEU A 201 -27.14 -5.46 12.54
N ASP A 202 -28.13 -6.34 12.43
CA ASP A 202 -28.81 -6.68 11.17
C ASP A 202 -29.37 -5.42 10.48
N GLU A 203 -30.09 -4.60 11.24
CA GLU A 203 -30.75 -3.38 10.81
C GLU A 203 -29.78 -2.25 10.44
N HIS A 204 -28.49 -2.34 10.82
CA HIS A 204 -27.50 -1.32 10.48
C HIS A 204 -27.14 -1.34 8.99
N LEU A 205 -27.34 -2.47 8.30
CA LEU A 205 -27.02 -2.64 6.88
C LEU A 205 -28.32 -2.83 6.08
N LEU A 206 -28.56 -1.93 5.15
CA LEU A 206 -29.63 -2.04 4.18
C LEU A 206 -29.08 -2.69 2.91
N ILE A 207 -29.84 -3.64 2.37
CA ILE A 207 -29.51 -4.36 1.14
C ILE A 207 -30.67 -4.19 0.17
N GLU A 208 -30.39 -3.57 -0.97
CA GLU A 208 -31.40 -3.27 -1.97
C GLU A 208 -31.00 -3.83 -3.33
N ARG A 209 -31.96 -4.44 -4.03
CA ARG A 209 -31.80 -4.79 -5.45
C ARG A 209 -32.19 -3.58 -6.29
N VAL A 210 -31.27 -3.12 -7.14
CA VAL A 210 -31.47 -1.96 -8.01
C VAL A 210 -31.44 -2.43 -9.46
N GLU A 211 -32.45 -2.06 -10.26
CA GLU A 211 -32.44 -2.33 -11.70
C GLU A 211 -32.05 -1.07 -12.48
N ARG A 212 -31.09 -1.22 -13.40
CA ARG A 212 -30.58 -0.13 -14.22
C ARG A 212 -30.21 -0.65 -15.60
N ASN A 213 -30.76 -0.02 -16.64
CA ASN A 213 -30.54 -0.39 -18.05
C ASN A 213 -30.78 -1.90 -18.32
N GLY A 214 -31.79 -2.50 -17.68
CA GLY A 214 -32.10 -3.93 -17.81
C GLY A 214 -31.17 -4.86 -17.02
N HIS A 215 -30.17 -4.33 -16.32
CA HIS A 215 -29.27 -5.08 -15.45
C HIS A 215 -29.67 -4.93 -13.99
N ALA A 216 -29.55 -6.01 -13.22
CA ALA A 216 -29.81 -6.02 -11.80
C ALA A 216 -28.49 -5.86 -11.05
N TYR A 217 -28.49 -5.00 -10.05
CA TYR A 217 -27.39 -4.71 -9.16
C TYR A 217 -27.82 -4.90 -7.72
N ILE A 218 -26.83 -5.00 -6.83
CA ILE A 218 -27.03 -4.92 -5.40
C ILE A 218 -26.38 -3.67 -4.83
N ASP A 219 -27.16 -2.91 -4.06
CA ASP A 219 -26.67 -1.77 -3.32
C ASP A 219 -26.65 -2.11 -1.83
N PHE A 220 -25.53 -1.78 -1.19
CA PHE A 220 -25.35 -1.94 0.25
C PHE A 220 -25.21 -0.55 0.84
N LYS A 221 -26.07 -0.23 1.80
CA LYS A 221 -26.09 1.09 2.44
C LYS A 221 -26.07 0.94 3.95
N LEU A 222 -25.35 1.83 4.61
CA LEU A 222 -25.54 2.03 6.04
C LEU A 222 -26.96 2.58 6.29
N SER A 223 -27.62 2.12 7.34
CA SER A 223 -28.92 2.67 7.76
C SER A 223 -28.82 4.18 8.01
N GLU A 224 -29.86 4.93 7.63
CA GLU A 224 -29.93 6.38 7.79
C GLU A 224 -29.88 6.81 9.26
N ASP A 225 -30.23 5.92 10.19
CA ASP A 225 -30.18 6.15 11.63
C ASP A 225 -28.74 6.15 12.20
N ILE A 226 -27.75 5.76 11.38
CA ILE A 226 -26.35 5.63 11.82
C ILE A 226 -25.49 6.68 11.16
N ASP A 227 -24.95 7.56 11.99
CA ASP A 227 -23.95 8.52 11.58
C ASP A 227 -22.54 7.92 11.66
N ALA A 228 -22.03 7.40 10.53
CA ALA A 228 -20.70 6.80 10.46
C ALA A 228 -19.57 7.73 10.96
N ALA A 229 -19.63 9.03 10.68
CA ALA A 229 -18.60 9.98 11.10
C ALA A 229 -18.63 10.19 12.62
N ALA A 230 -19.83 10.28 13.20
CA ALA A 230 -20.00 10.38 14.65
C ALA A 230 -19.57 9.10 15.38
N VAL A 231 -19.87 7.92 14.81
CA VAL A 231 -19.40 6.64 15.34
C VAL A 231 -17.88 6.58 15.36
N ILE A 232 -17.21 6.94 14.25
CA ILE A 232 -15.74 6.99 14.20
C ILE A 232 -15.19 7.99 15.22
N ASP A 233 -15.76 9.20 15.34
CA ASP A 233 -15.28 10.20 16.31
C ASP A 233 -15.43 9.72 17.75
N SER A 234 -16.56 9.10 18.09
CA SER A 234 -16.82 8.54 19.41
C SER A 234 -15.83 7.43 19.74
N VAL A 235 -15.65 6.48 18.84
CA VAL A 235 -14.72 5.36 19.02
C VAL A 235 -13.28 5.85 19.15
N LEU A 236 -12.86 6.85 18.37
CA LEU A 236 -11.55 7.49 18.53
C LEU A 236 -11.37 8.11 19.92
N CYS A 237 -12.43 8.63 20.55
CA CYS A 237 -12.36 9.11 21.93
C CYS A 237 -12.17 7.95 22.92
N ASP A 238 -12.88 6.83 22.71
CA ASP A 238 -12.86 5.67 23.61
C ASP A 238 -11.54 4.88 23.55
N ILE A 239 -10.91 4.82 22.37
CA ILE A 239 -9.60 4.17 22.18
C ILE A 239 -8.49 4.93 22.93
N GLY A 240 -8.60 6.25 23.02
CA GLY A 240 -7.53 7.14 23.49
C GLY A 240 -6.45 7.35 22.42
N TYR A 241 -5.66 6.31 22.11
CA TYR A 241 -4.65 6.35 21.04
C TYR A 241 -4.43 5.00 20.34
N ALA A 242 -4.42 5.03 19.00
CA ALA A 242 -3.91 3.95 18.16
C ALA A 242 -3.03 4.52 17.03
N ASP A 243 -2.00 3.81 16.57
CA ASP A 243 -1.19 4.27 15.44
C ASP A 243 -2.01 4.28 14.15
N ILE A 244 -2.82 3.25 13.95
CA ILE A 244 -3.61 3.04 12.74
C ILE A 244 -5.05 2.76 13.17
N VAL A 245 -5.99 3.45 12.57
CA VAL A 245 -7.42 3.19 12.74
C VAL A 245 -8.02 2.91 11.37
N MET A 246 -8.86 1.88 11.29
CA MET A 246 -9.44 1.45 10.02
C MET A 246 -10.89 1.00 10.19
N SER A 247 -11.75 1.38 9.24
CA SER A 247 -13.14 0.91 9.18
C SER A 247 -13.43 0.09 7.92
N ALA A 248 -14.62 -0.51 7.88
CA ALA A 248 -15.05 -1.43 6.84
C ALA A 248 -15.49 -0.77 5.52
N GLU A 249 -15.66 -1.59 4.50
CA GLU A 249 -16.15 -1.16 3.18
C GLU A 249 -17.65 -0.84 3.21
N LEU A 250 -18.07 0.12 2.37
CA LEU A 250 -19.46 0.56 2.14
C LEU A 250 -20.18 1.13 3.38
N MET A 251 -19.43 1.47 4.44
CA MET A 251 -19.97 2.05 5.67
C MET A 251 -19.83 3.58 5.73
N VAL A 252 -18.96 4.18 4.93
CA VAL A 252 -18.65 5.62 5.00
C VAL A 252 -18.79 6.26 3.63
N ASP A 253 -19.98 6.81 3.37
CA ASP A 253 -20.24 7.56 2.14
C ASP A 253 -19.45 8.88 2.08
N ALA A 254 -19.52 9.56 0.94
CA ALA A 254 -18.81 10.82 0.74
C ALA A 254 -19.19 11.91 1.76
N ARG A 255 -20.45 11.97 2.22
CA ARG A 255 -20.92 13.00 3.17
C ARG A 255 -20.38 12.75 4.58
N ALA A 256 -20.34 11.49 5.01
CA ALA A 256 -19.69 11.11 6.26
C ALA A 256 -18.18 11.37 6.18
N ALA A 257 -17.53 10.99 5.08
CA ALA A 257 -16.10 11.23 4.88
C ALA A 257 -15.72 12.72 4.92
N ASP A 258 -16.52 13.60 4.30
CA ASP A 258 -16.28 15.05 4.32
C ASP A 258 -16.32 15.65 5.74
N ARG A 259 -17.12 15.06 6.64
CA ARG A 259 -17.23 15.51 8.05
C ARG A 259 -16.10 15.01 8.94
N LEU A 260 -15.36 13.97 8.54
CA LEU A 260 -14.27 13.42 9.37
C LEU A 260 -13.11 14.40 9.54
N SER A 261 -12.77 15.17 8.50
CA SER A 261 -11.68 16.15 8.58
C SER A 261 -11.84 17.14 9.75
N PRO A 262 -12.95 17.93 9.85
CA PRO A 262 -13.13 18.84 10.98
C PRO A 262 -13.29 18.14 12.34
N LEU A 263 -13.87 16.94 12.39
CA LEU A 263 -13.98 16.17 13.65
C LEU A 263 -12.62 15.73 14.18
N ILE A 264 -11.74 15.24 13.30
CA ILE A 264 -10.38 14.83 13.68
C ILE A 264 -9.54 16.06 14.04
N SER A 265 -9.61 17.13 13.24
CA SER A 265 -8.88 18.37 13.51
C SER A 265 -9.27 19.03 14.84
N ALA A 266 -10.51 18.86 15.30
CA ALA A 266 -10.96 19.39 16.59
C ALA A 266 -10.32 18.66 17.80
N LYS A 267 -9.88 17.42 17.62
CA LYS A 267 -9.29 16.57 18.68
C LYS A 267 -8.09 15.78 18.09
N PRO A 268 -6.99 16.48 17.71
CA PRO A 268 -5.88 15.84 17.04
C PRO A 268 -5.12 14.89 17.99
N GLY A 269 -4.34 13.98 17.41
CA GLY A 269 -3.43 13.12 18.18
C GLY A 269 -4.07 11.86 18.79
N ARG A 270 -5.33 11.54 18.46
CA ARG A 270 -5.99 10.26 18.82
C ARG A 270 -5.59 9.10 17.91
N THR A 271 -5.12 9.41 16.71
CA THR A 271 -4.53 8.44 15.80
C THR A 271 -3.41 9.08 15.00
N ARG A 272 -2.50 8.27 14.44
CA ARG A 272 -1.52 8.77 13.46
C ARG A 272 -2.12 8.76 12.05
N ILE A 273 -2.81 7.69 11.68
CA ILE A 273 -3.49 7.54 10.39
C ILE A 273 -4.88 6.90 10.57
N LEU A 274 -5.86 7.42 9.85
CA LEU A 274 -7.22 6.88 9.77
C LEU A 274 -7.52 6.49 8.32
N LEU A 275 -7.76 5.21 8.09
CA LEU A 275 -8.47 4.74 6.91
C LEU A 275 -9.97 4.72 7.24
N ALA A 276 -10.73 5.67 6.70
CA ALA A 276 -12.10 5.92 7.16
C ALA A 276 -13.07 4.73 6.98
N GLY A 277 -12.70 3.73 6.19
CA GLY A 277 -13.63 2.83 5.52
C GLY A 277 -13.89 3.32 4.10
N SER A 278 -14.82 2.70 3.39
CA SER A 278 -15.20 3.13 2.05
C SER A 278 -16.71 3.29 1.91
N GLY A 279 -17.15 3.92 0.83
CA GLY A 279 -18.57 4.10 0.54
C GLY A 279 -18.82 4.79 -0.79
N ASN A 280 -20.09 4.89 -1.16
CA ASN A 280 -20.49 5.46 -2.44
C ASN A 280 -20.16 6.96 -2.51
N THR A 281 -19.57 7.37 -3.63
CA THR A 281 -19.36 8.78 -3.96
C THR A 281 -20.67 9.46 -4.37
N ILE A 282 -20.72 10.79 -4.24
CA ILE A 282 -21.78 11.61 -4.84
C ILE A 282 -21.63 11.65 -6.37
N GLU A 283 -20.39 11.72 -6.85
CA GLU A 283 -20.06 11.67 -8.27
C GLU A 283 -20.41 10.28 -8.83
N THR A 284 -20.90 10.23 -10.08
CA THR A 284 -21.26 8.98 -10.76
C THR A 284 -20.77 8.96 -12.20
N ARG A 285 -20.46 7.76 -12.72
CA ARG A 285 -20.24 7.51 -14.15
C ARG A 285 -21.25 6.48 -14.63
N ASP A 286 -21.91 6.74 -15.77
CA ASP A 286 -23.03 5.94 -16.28
C ASP A 286 -24.17 5.76 -15.24
N GLY A 287 -24.22 6.71 -14.30
CA GLY A 287 -25.02 6.77 -13.07
C GLY A 287 -24.79 5.64 -12.06
N LEU A 288 -23.60 5.04 -12.07
CA LEU A 288 -23.06 4.25 -10.97
C LEU A 288 -22.08 5.12 -10.16
N PRO A 289 -22.18 5.18 -8.82
CA PRO A 289 -21.19 5.85 -7.97
C PRO A 289 -19.89 5.03 -7.92
N TRP A 290 -18.77 5.59 -7.47
CA TRP A 290 -17.61 4.80 -7.09
C TRP A 290 -17.69 4.40 -5.62
N ASN A 291 -17.16 3.22 -5.29
CA ASN A 291 -16.86 2.87 -3.90
C ASN A 291 -15.46 3.43 -3.57
N GLU A 292 -15.39 4.47 -2.75
CA GLU A 292 -14.17 5.22 -2.47
C GLU A 292 -13.83 5.20 -0.98
N THR A 293 -12.57 4.95 -0.65
CA THR A 293 -12.00 5.17 0.68
C THR A 293 -11.18 6.45 0.72
N ARG A 294 -11.18 7.12 1.88
CA ARG A 294 -10.36 8.30 2.13
C ARG A 294 -9.47 8.06 3.33
N VAL A 295 -8.23 8.51 3.22
CA VAL A 295 -7.21 8.31 4.24
C VAL A 295 -6.81 9.65 4.83
N PHE A 296 -6.85 9.76 6.15
CA PHE A 296 -6.56 10.99 6.88
C PHE A 296 -5.36 10.80 7.80
N ASN A 297 -4.61 11.86 8.05
CA ASN A 297 -3.66 11.88 9.17
C ASN A 297 -4.35 12.21 10.50
N GLY A 298 -3.59 12.12 11.59
CA GLY A 298 -4.02 12.46 12.95
C GLY A 298 -4.41 13.92 13.19
N SER A 299 -4.23 14.80 12.20
CA SER A 299 -4.64 16.21 12.22
C SER A 299 -5.89 16.48 11.39
N GLY A 300 -6.48 15.46 10.77
CA GLY A 300 -7.68 15.56 9.94
C GLY A 300 -7.40 15.99 8.49
N VAL A 301 -6.13 16.01 8.07
CA VAL A 301 -5.75 16.27 6.67
C VAL A 301 -5.98 15.01 5.85
N GLU A 302 -6.72 15.12 4.76
CA GLU A 302 -6.86 14.06 3.77
C GLU A 302 -5.54 13.87 3.01
N LEU A 303 -4.97 12.67 3.11
CA LEU A 303 -3.69 12.32 2.51
C LEU A 303 -3.87 11.84 1.06
N TRP A 304 -4.84 10.96 0.83
CA TRP A 304 -5.26 10.47 -0.50
C TRP A 304 -6.62 9.75 -0.46
N ARG A 305 -7.10 9.37 -1.65
CA ARG A 305 -8.31 8.58 -1.88
C ARG A 305 -7.99 7.35 -2.72
N GLN A 306 -8.75 6.27 -2.54
CA GLN A 306 -8.68 5.10 -3.42
C GLN A 306 -10.10 4.66 -3.81
N ARG A 307 -10.35 4.52 -5.11
CA ARG A 307 -11.60 3.96 -5.64
C ARG A 307 -11.44 2.45 -5.85
N LYS A 308 -12.46 1.67 -5.53
CA LYS A 308 -12.48 0.22 -5.72
C LYS A 308 -12.31 -0.10 -7.21
N MET A 309 -11.42 -1.03 -7.51
CA MET A 309 -10.99 -1.29 -8.88
C MET A 309 -11.92 -2.27 -9.61
N TRP A 310 -12.52 -3.21 -8.88
CA TRP A 310 -13.54 -4.14 -9.39
C TRP A 310 -14.76 -4.21 -8.49
N GLN A 311 -15.93 -4.26 -9.12
CA GLN A 311 -17.18 -4.63 -8.44
C GLN A 311 -17.05 -6.05 -7.89
N ALA A 312 -17.53 -6.27 -6.66
CA ALA A 312 -17.79 -7.63 -6.21
C ALA A 312 -19.12 -8.12 -6.82
N GLY A 313 -19.22 -9.44 -7.01
CA GLY A 313 -20.45 -10.10 -7.40
C GLY A 313 -20.86 -11.12 -6.35
N LEU A 314 -22.13 -11.13 -5.97
CA LEU A 314 -22.71 -12.23 -5.21
C LEU A 314 -23.06 -13.37 -6.16
N ASP A 315 -22.64 -14.58 -5.81
CA ASP A 315 -23.12 -15.78 -6.51
C ASP A 315 -24.57 -16.11 -6.13
N THR A 316 -25.10 -17.14 -6.77
CA THR A 316 -26.49 -17.60 -6.59
C THR A 316 -26.78 -17.98 -5.14
N SER A 317 -25.93 -18.84 -4.53
CA SER A 317 -26.11 -19.30 -3.16
C SER A 317 -26.09 -18.12 -2.17
N ARG A 318 -25.18 -17.18 -2.36
CA ARG A 318 -25.05 -16.01 -1.49
C ARG A 318 -26.19 -15.02 -1.66
N SER A 319 -26.71 -14.89 -2.88
CA SER A 319 -27.90 -14.08 -3.15
C SER A 319 -29.12 -14.69 -2.45
N GLU A 320 -29.30 -16.00 -2.54
CA GLU A 320 -30.38 -16.74 -1.87
C GLU A 320 -30.30 -16.65 -0.35
N ASP A 321 -29.10 -16.80 0.23
CA ASP A 321 -28.86 -16.64 1.68
C ASP A 321 -29.29 -15.25 2.19
N LEU A 322 -29.22 -14.23 1.33
CA LEU A 322 -29.63 -12.85 1.63
C LEU A 322 -31.08 -12.56 1.21
N GLY A 323 -31.84 -13.55 0.75
CA GLY A 323 -33.22 -13.39 0.29
C GLY A 323 -33.36 -12.60 -1.01
N LEU A 324 -32.33 -12.59 -1.85
CA LEU A 324 -32.27 -11.84 -3.10
C LEU A 324 -32.46 -12.76 -4.30
N VAL A 325 -33.09 -12.22 -5.36
CA VAL A 325 -33.15 -12.90 -6.65
C VAL A 325 -31.82 -12.73 -7.39
N PRO A 326 -31.11 -13.81 -7.76
CA PRO A 326 -29.88 -13.74 -8.53
C PRO A 326 -30.04 -12.98 -9.84
N GLY A 327 -28.95 -12.40 -10.35
CA GLY A 327 -28.93 -11.83 -11.68
C GLY A 327 -29.09 -12.89 -12.77
N HIS A 328 -29.40 -12.45 -13.99
CA HIS A 328 -29.66 -13.25 -15.19
C HIS A 328 -28.49 -14.18 -15.56
N ASN A 329 -27.26 -13.77 -15.22
CA ASN A 329 -26.03 -14.54 -15.42
C ASN A 329 -25.64 -15.36 -14.16
N GLY A 330 -26.55 -15.52 -13.20
CA GLY A 330 -26.32 -16.18 -11.92
C GLY A 330 -25.57 -15.33 -10.88
N ARG A 331 -25.26 -14.06 -11.19
CA ARG A 331 -24.53 -13.15 -10.30
C ARG A 331 -25.23 -11.80 -10.14
N LEU A 332 -25.21 -11.26 -8.93
CA LEU A 332 -25.67 -9.91 -8.65
C LEU A 332 -24.47 -9.01 -8.36
N MET A 333 -24.17 -8.08 -9.27
CA MET A 333 -22.99 -7.21 -9.16
C MET A 333 -23.30 -6.01 -8.28
N GLU A 334 -22.31 -5.55 -7.51
CA GLU A 334 -22.45 -4.33 -6.72
C GLU A 334 -22.81 -3.10 -7.57
N HIS A 335 -23.65 -2.23 -7.03
CA HIS A 335 -24.09 -0.98 -7.66
C HIS A 335 -23.03 0.13 -7.52
N ASN A 336 -21.82 -0.13 -8.02
CA ASN A 336 -20.75 0.86 -8.11
C ASN A 336 -19.97 0.72 -9.43
N HIS A 337 -19.29 1.78 -9.84
CA HIS A 337 -18.44 1.81 -11.00
C HIS A 337 -17.02 1.34 -10.61
N ALA A 338 -16.42 0.54 -11.47
CA ALA A 338 -15.02 0.16 -11.38
C ALA A 338 -14.06 1.38 -11.55
N GLY A 339 -13.10 1.54 -10.65
CA GLY A 339 -11.99 2.51 -10.73
C GLY A 339 -10.90 2.08 -11.70
N ASP A 340 -10.08 3.01 -12.18
CA ASP A 340 -9.04 2.83 -13.20
C ASP A 340 -7.63 3.25 -12.74
N GLU A 341 -7.48 3.56 -11.44
CA GLU A 341 -6.23 4.01 -10.86
C GLU A 341 -6.02 3.44 -9.45
N VAL A 342 -4.81 2.93 -9.19
CA VAL A 342 -4.35 2.55 -7.85
C VAL A 342 -3.34 3.57 -7.35
N VAL A 343 -3.53 4.05 -6.11
CA VAL A 343 -2.59 4.94 -5.44
C VAL A 343 -1.60 4.15 -4.60
N VAL A 344 -0.31 4.37 -4.84
CA VAL A 344 0.79 3.92 -3.98
C VAL A 344 1.31 5.11 -3.20
N ALA A 345 1.04 5.14 -1.90
CA ALA A 345 1.36 6.29 -1.04
C ALA A 345 2.63 6.03 -0.22
N ASP A 346 3.70 6.75 -0.54
CA ASP A 346 4.92 6.80 0.25
C ASP A 346 4.76 7.81 1.38
N LEU A 347 4.62 7.34 2.62
CA LEU A 347 4.47 8.20 3.79
C LEU A 347 5.77 8.17 4.59
N ASP A 348 6.56 9.25 4.53
CA ASP A 348 7.90 9.27 5.12
C ASP A 348 7.86 9.06 6.64
N GLY A 349 8.58 8.03 7.12
CA GLY A 349 8.55 7.62 8.53
C GLY A 349 7.37 6.73 8.94
N PHE A 350 6.50 6.32 8.02
CA PHE A 350 5.45 5.32 8.26
C PHE A 350 5.57 4.11 7.33
N GLY A 351 5.93 4.35 6.07
CA GLY A 351 6.09 3.31 5.06
C GLY A 351 5.29 3.58 3.79
N ARG A 352 5.46 2.70 2.81
CA ARG A 352 4.65 2.66 1.60
C ARG A 352 3.32 1.95 1.86
N CYS A 353 2.24 2.57 1.43
CA CYS A 353 0.87 2.14 1.68
C CYS A 353 0.12 1.88 0.37
N VAL A 354 -0.71 0.84 0.36
CA VAL A 354 -1.67 0.55 -0.72
C VAL A 354 -3.01 0.21 -0.09
N VAL A 355 -4.11 0.60 -0.73
CA VAL A 355 -5.46 0.21 -0.32
C VAL A 355 -6.06 -0.67 -1.42
N LEU A 356 -6.54 -1.86 -1.05
CA LEU A 356 -7.20 -2.81 -1.94
C LEU A 356 -8.59 -3.09 -1.37
N ILE A 357 -9.63 -2.48 -1.93
CA ILE A 357 -10.98 -2.58 -1.37
C ILE A 357 -11.59 -3.94 -1.74
N CYS A 358 -11.82 -4.78 -0.73
CA CYS A 358 -12.51 -6.07 -0.86
C CYS A 358 -11.97 -6.97 -1.97
N GLN A 359 -12.71 -7.13 -3.07
CA GLN A 359 -12.35 -7.98 -4.21
C GLN A 359 -11.02 -7.57 -4.85
N ASP A 360 -10.57 -6.33 -4.67
CA ASP A 360 -9.30 -5.84 -5.22
C ASP A 360 -8.08 -6.64 -4.74
N ILE A 361 -8.12 -7.23 -3.53
CA ILE A 361 -7.02 -8.07 -3.04
C ILE A 361 -6.83 -9.34 -3.90
N LYS A 362 -7.89 -9.81 -4.58
CA LYS A 362 -7.89 -10.95 -5.49
C LYS A 362 -7.56 -10.58 -6.93
N SER A 363 -7.40 -9.29 -7.23
CA SER A 363 -7.20 -8.83 -8.61
C SER A 363 -5.89 -9.39 -9.16
N SER A 364 -5.98 -10.32 -10.11
CA SER A 364 -4.83 -10.92 -10.77
C SER A 364 -4.77 -10.43 -12.22
N PRO A 365 -3.60 -10.00 -12.72
CA PRO A 365 -2.31 -9.98 -12.03
C PRO A 365 -2.07 -8.76 -11.10
N LEU A 366 -2.98 -7.78 -11.04
CA LEU A 366 -2.73 -6.48 -10.42
C LEU A 366 -2.18 -6.53 -8.99
N ALA A 367 -2.93 -7.11 -8.04
CA ALA A 367 -2.54 -7.16 -6.63
C ALA A 367 -1.16 -7.82 -6.49
N SER A 368 -0.95 -8.97 -7.14
CA SER A 368 0.33 -9.67 -7.08
C SER A 368 1.49 -8.84 -7.65
N GLN A 369 1.28 -8.10 -8.75
CA GLN A 369 2.31 -7.25 -9.35
C GLN A 369 2.57 -6.00 -8.53
N LEU A 370 1.53 -5.34 -8.00
CA LEU A 370 1.67 -4.22 -7.07
C LEU A 370 2.50 -4.62 -5.86
N ILE A 371 2.12 -5.70 -5.17
CA ILE A 371 2.84 -6.16 -3.98
C ILE A 371 4.29 -6.55 -4.31
N LYS A 372 4.52 -7.25 -5.42
CA LYS A 372 5.87 -7.70 -5.81
C LYS A 372 6.80 -6.54 -6.21
N LEU A 373 6.30 -5.58 -6.99
CA LEU A 373 7.11 -4.52 -7.59
C LEU A 373 7.27 -3.33 -6.64
N TYR A 374 6.20 -2.88 -6.00
CA TYR A 374 6.22 -1.73 -5.10
C TYR A 374 6.59 -2.10 -3.67
N GLN A 375 6.41 -3.36 -3.25
CA GLN A 375 6.78 -3.87 -1.93
C GLN A 375 6.31 -3.00 -0.76
N PRO A 376 5.00 -2.75 -0.62
CA PRO A 376 4.46 -1.86 0.41
C PRO A 376 4.78 -2.37 1.82
N ASP A 377 4.88 -1.43 2.77
CA ASP A 377 4.94 -1.72 4.20
C ASP A 377 3.55 -2.13 4.75
N TRP A 378 2.50 -1.51 4.21
CA TRP A 378 1.11 -1.65 4.64
C TRP A 378 0.16 -1.83 3.45
N VAL A 379 -0.73 -2.81 3.58
CA VAL A 379 -1.85 -3.06 2.66
C VAL A 379 -3.13 -3.03 3.47
N PHE A 380 -3.97 -2.04 3.20
CA PHE A 380 -5.26 -1.87 3.85
C PHE A 380 -6.36 -2.50 2.98
N VAL A 381 -7.21 -3.32 3.58
CA VAL A 381 -8.22 -4.11 2.88
C VAL A 381 -9.57 -3.96 3.58
N PRO A 382 -10.31 -2.85 3.36
CA PRO A 382 -11.66 -2.74 3.87
C PRO A 382 -12.55 -3.70 3.09
N ILE A 383 -13.35 -4.50 3.79
CA ILE A 383 -14.25 -5.49 3.20
C ILE A 383 -15.66 -5.34 3.78
N LEU A 384 -16.66 -5.66 2.96
CA LEU A 384 -18.01 -5.92 3.39
C LEU A 384 -18.27 -7.41 3.21
N ASP A 385 -18.06 -8.16 4.28
CA ASP A 385 -18.31 -9.59 4.32
C ASP A 385 -18.82 -9.99 5.70
N TRP A 386 -19.20 -11.24 5.91
CA TRP A 386 -19.57 -11.75 7.22
C TRP A 386 -18.36 -11.91 8.15
N GLY A 387 -17.28 -11.14 8.03
CA GLY A 387 -16.15 -11.15 8.98
C GLY A 387 -14.77 -11.54 8.43
N THR A 388 -13.78 -11.53 9.32
CA THR A 388 -12.34 -11.57 8.96
C THR A 388 -11.57 -12.76 9.55
N ALA A 389 -12.26 -13.84 9.96
CA ALA A 389 -11.60 -14.98 10.61
C ALA A 389 -10.48 -15.62 9.76
N ILE A 390 -9.54 -16.26 10.45
CA ILE A 390 -8.45 -17.04 9.84
C ILE A 390 -9.04 -18.12 8.92
N ALA A 391 -8.31 -18.45 7.85
CA ALA A 391 -8.70 -19.39 6.78
C ALA A 391 -9.87 -18.95 5.89
N ARG A 392 -10.50 -17.80 6.16
CA ARG A 392 -11.42 -17.19 5.20
C ARG A 392 -10.71 -16.64 3.99
N TRP A 393 -11.47 -16.32 2.95
CA TRP A 393 -10.92 -15.90 1.66
C TRP A 393 -9.94 -14.71 1.81
N ALA A 394 -10.29 -13.65 2.55
CA ALA A 394 -9.43 -12.47 2.65
C ALA A 394 -8.10 -12.81 3.34
N HIS A 395 -8.14 -13.68 4.35
CA HIS A 395 -6.93 -14.24 4.97
C HIS A 395 -6.11 -15.03 3.94
N VAL A 396 -6.71 -15.97 3.20
CA VAL A 396 -5.99 -16.81 2.22
C VAL A 396 -5.28 -15.96 1.17
N GLU A 397 -5.96 -14.94 0.63
CA GLU A 397 -5.41 -14.06 -0.40
C GLU A 397 -4.27 -13.20 0.14
N ALA A 398 -4.46 -12.55 1.30
CA ALA A 398 -3.41 -11.78 1.96
C ALA A 398 -2.21 -12.66 2.33
N PHE A 399 -2.46 -13.88 2.80
CA PHE A 399 -1.43 -14.86 3.11
C PHE A 399 -0.63 -15.19 1.85
N GLN A 400 -1.27 -15.50 0.72
CA GLN A 400 -0.58 -15.74 -0.56
C GLN A 400 0.22 -14.51 -1.03
N LEU A 401 -0.37 -13.31 -0.99
CA LEU A 401 0.31 -12.10 -1.44
C LEU A 401 1.54 -11.75 -0.60
N SER A 402 1.53 -12.07 0.69
CA SER A 402 2.68 -11.87 1.57
C SER A 402 3.88 -12.79 1.25
N ASP A 403 3.77 -13.71 0.27
CA ASP A 403 4.96 -14.42 -0.29
C ASP A 403 5.78 -13.51 -1.20
N PHE A 404 5.18 -12.49 -1.80
CA PHE A 404 5.85 -11.62 -2.77
C PHE A 404 6.60 -10.44 -2.11
N SER A 405 6.18 -10.03 -0.91
CA SER A 405 6.71 -8.85 -0.21
C SER A 405 6.60 -9.03 1.32
N PRO A 406 7.49 -8.42 2.12
CA PRO A 406 7.34 -8.28 3.57
C PRO A 406 6.24 -7.26 3.97
N ALA A 407 5.14 -7.22 3.22
CA ALA A 407 3.98 -6.37 3.48
C ALA A 407 3.19 -6.88 4.69
N ARG A 408 2.52 -5.96 5.38
CA ARG A 408 1.50 -6.26 6.38
C ARG A 408 0.12 -6.01 5.82
N PHE A 409 -0.82 -6.89 6.11
CA PHE A 409 -2.20 -6.74 5.68
C PHE A 409 -3.08 -6.44 6.88
N LEU A 410 -3.90 -5.40 6.74
CA LEU A 410 -4.92 -5.01 7.72
C LEU A 410 -6.27 -5.11 7.03
N ILE A 411 -7.09 -6.04 7.50
CA ILE A 411 -8.39 -6.34 6.92
C ILE A 411 -9.45 -5.91 7.93
N ALA A 412 -10.42 -5.10 7.51
CA ALA A 412 -11.48 -4.59 8.37
C ALA A 412 -12.85 -4.92 7.79
N SER A 413 -13.76 -5.47 8.59
CA SER A 413 -15.12 -5.83 8.19
C SER A 413 -16.16 -5.24 9.14
N SER A 414 -17.34 -4.95 8.59
CA SER A 414 -18.54 -4.76 9.41
C SER A 414 -18.99 -6.10 9.98
N LEU A 415 -19.85 -6.06 11.00
CA LEU A 415 -20.43 -7.28 11.61
C LEU A 415 -21.91 -7.47 11.24
N SER A 416 -22.59 -6.50 10.64
CA SER A 416 -23.99 -6.64 10.22
C SER A 416 -24.26 -7.81 9.27
N MET A 417 -23.28 -8.15 8.43
CA MET A 417 -23.39 -9.29 7.52
C MET A 417 -23.32 -10.64 8.26
N VAL A 418 -22.70 -10.69 9.45
CA VAL A 418 -22.72 -11.86 10.34
C VAL A 418 -24.16 -12.12 10.80
N GLU A 419 -24.82 -11.08 11.29
CA GLU A 419 -26.20 -11.14 11.79
C GLU A 419 -27.20 -11.51 10.68
N LYS A 420 -27.12 -10.82 9.53
CA LYS A 420 -27.99 -11.10 8.36
C LYS A 420 -27.98 -12.55 7.92
N LEU A 421 -26.81 -13.16 7.97
CA LEU A 421 -26.59 -14.52 7.49
C LEU A 421 -26.59 -15.56 8.61
N LYS A 422 -26.93 -15.13 9.84
CA LYS A 422 -27.01 -15.98 11.03
C LYS A 422 -25.74 -16.81 11.20
N LYS A 423 -24.59 -16.19 10.98
CA LYS A 423 -23.28 -16.82 11.20
C LYS A 423 -22.90 -16.67 12.66
N GLU A 424 -22.09 -17.59 13.18
CA GLU A 424 -21.48 -17.45 14.50
C GLU A 424 -20.60 -16.21 14.55
N GLU A 425 -20.35 -15.67 15.75
CA GLU A 425 -19.55 -14.46 15.97
C GLU A 425 -18.22 -14.49 15.18
N GLN A 426 -17.92 -13.36 14.51
CA GLN A 426 -16.74 -13.22 13.68
C GLN A 426 -15.92 -12.00 14.11
N PRO A 427 -14.59 -12.03 13.92
CA PRO A 427 -13.76 -10.86 14.18
C PRO A 427 -14.04 -9.75 13.16
N CYS A 428 -14.05 -8.51 13.64
CA CYS A 428 -14.18 -7.30 12.83
C CYS A 428 -12.86 -6.85 12.19
N GLY A 429 -11.72 -7.36 12.67
CA GLY A 429 -10.40 -7.05 12.14
C GLY A 429 -9.49 -8.26 12.05
N LEU A 430 -8.59 -8.25 11.06
CA LEU A 430 -7.51 -9.22 10.94
C LEU A 430 -6.22 -8.52 10.52
N ALA A 431 -5.18 -8.78 11.30
CA ALA A 431 -3.83 -8.32 11.07
C ALA A 431 -2.95 -9.48 10.64
N ILE A 432 -2.24 -9.35 9.52
CA ILE A 432 -1.31 -10.37 9.00
C ILE A 432 0.09 -9.75 8.85
N GLY A 433 1.06 -10.35 9.51
CA GLY A 433 2.47 -10.00 9.46
C GLY A 433 3.19 -10.51 8.21
N PRO A 434 4.40 -10.01 7.94
CA PRO A 434 5.21 -10.49 6.83
C PRO A 434 5.66 -11.94 7.06
N LYS A 435 5.97 -12.66 5.96
CA LYS A 435 6.68 -13.93 6.06
C LYS A 435 8.12 -13.68 6.53
N GLN A 436 8.43 -14.01 7.78
CA GLN A 436 9.81 -14.01 8.27
C GLN A 436 10.46 -15.36 8.00
N SER A 437 11.63 -15.36 7.38
CA SER A 437 12.46 -16.55 7.19
C SER A 437 13.54 -16.61 8.27
N THR A 438 13.14 -16.86 9.52
CA THR A 438 14.11 -17.17 10.58
C THR A 438 13.83 -18.57 11.11
N GLU A 439 14.91 -19.32 11.38
CA GLU A 439 14.85 -20.72 11.85
C GLU A 439 14.03 -20.91 13.14
N GLN A 440 13.80 -19.83 13.90
CA GLN A 440 13.14 -19.87 15.20
C GLN A 440 11.63 -19.59 15.16
N ASN A 441 11.09 -19.08 14.04
CA ASN A 441 9.65 -18.86 13.90
C ASN A 441 9.23 -18.94 12.42
N PRO A 442 8.93 -20.15 11.90
CA PRO A 442 8.69 -20.37 10.47
C PRO A 442 7.35 -19.82 9.96
N GLY A 443 6.53 -19.22 10.84
CA GLY A 443 5.15 -18.81 10.55
C GLY A 443 5.01 -17.31 10.24
N ARG A 444 4.02 -17.00 9.42
CA ARG A 444 3.43 -15.66 9.36
C ARG A 444 2.56 -15.48 10.58
N GLU A 445 2.56 -14.27 11.10
CA GLU A 445 1.72 -13.95 12.24
C GLU A 445 0.36 -13.44 11.82
N CYS A 446 -0.67 -13.91 12.51
CA CYS A 446 -2.03 -13.48 12.30
C CYS A 446 -2.67 -13.17 13.66
N ALA A 447 -3.32 -12.01 13.78
CA ALA A 447 -4.13 -11.65 14.94
C ALA A 447 -5.50 -11.15 14.50
N THR A 448 -6.54 -11.72 15.12
CA THR A 448 -7.94 -11.35 14.88
C THR A 448 -8.44 -10.40 15.95
N ALA A 449 -9.06 -9.29 15.57
CA ALA A 449 -9.69 -8.35 16.49
C ALA A 449 -11.20 -8.59 16.56
N TYR A 450 -11.71 -8.81 17.77
CA TYR A 450 -13.14 -8.86 18.07
C TYR A 450 -13.59 -7.52 18.65
N ALA A 451 -14.80 -7.08 18.31
CA ALA A 451 -15.33 -5.85 18.86
C ALA A 451 -15.62 -6.01 20.36
N LYS A 452 -15.06 -5.13 21.19
CA LYS A 452 -15.23 -5.19 22.65
C LYS A 452 -16.67 -4.99 23.11
N THR A 453 -17.42 -4.18 22.37
CA THR A 453 -18.82 -3.86 22.62
C THR A 453 -19.61 -3.86 21.31
N SER A 454 -20.91 -4.10 21.41
CA SER A 454 -21.85 -3.97 20.29
C SER A 454 -23.14 -3.33 20.81
N PRO A 455 -23.71 -2.32 20.12
CA PRO A 455 -23.17 -1.67 18.92
C PRO A 455 -22.07 -0.63 19.22
N HIS A 456 -21.43 -0.16 18.15
CA HIS A 456 -20.38 0.87 18.07
C HIS A 456 -19.11 0.63 18.90
N GLY A 457 -18.71 -0.62 19.08
CA GLY A 457 -17.40 -0.94 19.66
C GLY A 457 -16.25 -0.92 18.65
N PHE A 458 -15.06 -1.29 19.13
CA PHE A 458 -13.88 -1.50 18.30
C PHE A 458 -13.15 -2.78 18.72
N GLY A 459 -12.41 -3.36 17.78
CA GLY A 459 -11.42 -4.39 18.06
C GLY A 459 -10.02 -3.78 17.97
N MET A 460 -9.08 -4.26 18.76
CA MET A 460 -7.71 -3.74 18.76
C MET A 460 -6.69 -4.88 18.80
N VAL A 461 -5.62 -4.70 18.04
CA VAL A 461 -4.45 -5.58 18.07
C VAL A 461 -3.19 -4.74 18.18
N GLU A 462 -2.20 -5.24 18.89
CA GLU A 462 -0.91 -4.59 19.07
C GLU A 462 0.19 -5.54 18.61
N TRP A 463 1.11 -5.04 17.78
CA TRP A 463 2.31 -5.79 17.43
C TRP A 463 3.23 -5.72 18.66
N GLN A 464 3.69 -6.87 19.16
CA GLN A 464 4.62 -6.95 20.28
C GLN A 464 6.07 -6.95 19.79
N THR A 465 6.99 -6.66 20.71
CA THR A 465 8.43 -6.53 20.48
C THR A 465 9.00 -7.68 19.66
N GLY A 466 9.49 -7.31 18.47
CA GLY A 466 9.90 -8.24 17.42
C GLY A 466 8.81 -8.30 16.35
N TRP A 467 9.16 -7.93 15.13
CA TRP A 467 8.28 -7.69 13.97
C TRP A 467 7.45 -8.90 13.46
N GLY A 468 7.44 -9.96 14.24
CA GLY A 468 6.65 -11.18 14.11
C GLY A 468 6.32 -11.72 15.51
N LYS A 469 5.83 -10.86 16.41
CA LYS A 469 4.83 -11.17 17.47
C LYS A 469 3.65 -10.19 17.44
N SER A 470 2.41 -10.68 17.40
CA SER A 470 1.18 -9.88 17.60
C SER A 470 0.46 -10.38 18.84
N ALA A 471 0.06 -9.48 19.73
CA ALA A 471 -0.81 -9.82 20.86
C ALA A 471 -2.19 -9.21 20.68
N LEU A 472 -3.18 -10.04 20.99
CA LEU A 472 -4.55 -9.61 21.18
C LEU A 472 -4.61 -8.71 22.41
N THR A 473 -5.22 -7.52 22.27
CA THR A 473 -5.55 -6.70 23.44
C THR A 473 -6.83 -7.18 24.12
N PHE A 474 -7.66 -7.98 23.43
CA PHE A 474 -8.90 -8.56 23.96
C PHE A 474 -9.19 -9.92 23.31
N ASP A 475 -9.52 -10.91 24.14
CA ASP A 475 -9.98 -12.25 23.74
C ASP A 475 -11.37 -12.46 24.38
N PRO A 476 -12.46 -12.58 23.60
CA PRO A 476 -13.80 -12.77 24.15
C PRO A 476 -13.97 -14.10 24.91
N LYS A 477 -12.99 -15.02 24.85
CA LYS A 477 -12.97 -16.28 25.59
C LYS A 477 -12.21 -16.22 26.92
N LYS A 478 -11.72 -15.05 27.34
CA LYS A 478 -11.02 -14.86 28.63
C LYS A 478 -11.76 -13.96 29.60
#